data_AF-A0A1C6SPH9-F1
#
_entry.id   AF-A0A1C6SPH9-F1
#
_cell.length_a   1.000
_cell.length_b   1.000
_cell.length_c   1.000
_cell.angle_alpha   90.00
_cell.angle_beta   90.00
_cell.angle_gamma   90.00
#
_symmetry.space_group_name_H-M   'P 1'
#
loop_
_entity.id
_entity.type
_entity.pdbx_description
1 polymer ?
#
loop_
_entity_poly.entity_id
_entity_poly.type
_entity_poly.pdbx_seq_one_letter_code
_entity_poly.pdbx_strand_id
1 'polypeptide(L)'
;MTEISFVVQGLPPAKNEAKSMLASGHVYADRVLALLRAAREAVGEGQKPLFPDGPLTLDVSLESPTEPPSDATNYLGGIADVLEAKQHRGALEHLGDLAFVALYGNDRQIQEVH
;
A
#
# COMPACT_ATOMS: atom_id res chain seq x y z
N MET A 1 12.77 -14.91 10.74
CA MET A 1 12.18 -14.23 9.58
C MET A 1 11.07 -13.36 10.12
N THR A 2 11.08 -12.07 9.84
CA THR A 2 10.05 -11.14 10.32
C THR A 2 9.03 -10.98 9.22
N GLU A 3 7.76 -11.15 9.57
CA GLU A 3 6.63 -11.10 8.65
C GLU A 3 5.57 -10.16 9.23
N ILE A 4 4.81 -9.51 8.36
CA ILE A 4 3.60 -8.79 8.73
C ILE A 4 2.47 -9.20 7.79
N SER A 5 1.31 -9.48 8.35
CA SER A 5 0.11 -9.82 7.61
C SER A 5 -1.09 -9.06 8.16
N PHE A 6 -1.98 -8.65 7.27
CA PHE A 6 -3.23 -8.00 7.63
C PHE A 6 -4.25 -8.18 6.51
N VAL A 7 -5.53 -8.08 6.88
CA VAL A 7 -6.66 -8.20 5.96
C VAL A 7 -7.30 -6.84 5.78
N VAL A 8 -7.60 -6.48 4.53
CA VAL A 8 -8.29 -5.24 4.19
C VAL A 8 -9.64 -5.59 3.60
N GLN A 9 -10.71 -4.97 4.12
CA GLN A 9 -12.05 -5.14 3.57
C GLN A 9 -12.20 -4.29 2.30
N GLY A 10 -12.82 -4.90 1.28
CA GLY A 10 -13.01 -4.26 -0.03
C GLY A 10 -11.84 -4.50 -0.99
N LEU A 11 -11.96 -3.93 -2.19
CA LEU A 11 -10.94 -4.09 -3.23
C LEU A 11 -9.72 -3.21 -2.95
N PRO A 12 -8.50 -3.64 -3.33
CA PRO A 12 -7.32 -2.82 -3.20
C PRO A 12 -7.34 -1.62 -4.16
N PRO A 13 -6.53 -0.58 -3.87
CA PRO A 13 -6.21 0.45 -4.85
C PRO A 13 -5.56 -0.18 -6.10
N ALA A 14 -5.93 0.29 -7.28
CA ALA A 14 -5.33 -0.16 -8.54
C ALA A 14 -4.51 0.97 -9.18
N LYS A 15 -3.32 0.65 -9.68
CA LYS A 15 -2.46 1.60 -10.41
C LYS A 15 -2.73 1.50 -11.91
N ASN A 16 -3.76 2.19 -12.39
CA ASN A 16 -4.19 2.16 -13.80
C ASN A 16 -4.21 3.55 -14.46
N GLU A 17 -3.75 4.59 -13.76
CA GLU A 17 -3.67 5.96 -14.27
C GLU A 17 -2.36 6.65 -13.89
N ALA A 18 -2.04 7.76 -14.55
CA ALA A 18 -0.80 8.52 -14.30
C ALA A 18 -0.84 9.35 -13.00
N LYS A 19 -2.00 9.47 -12.36
CA LYS A 19 -2.18 10.21 -11.11
C LYS A 19 -1.54 9.43 -9.97
N SER A 20 -0.91 10.13 -9.03
CA SER A 20 -0.38 9.48 -7.82
C SER A 20 -1.52 8.86 -7.02
N MET A 21 -1.34 7.60 -6.61
CA MET A 21 -2.26 6.89 -5.71
C MET A 21 -2.59 7.68 -4.44
N LEU A 22 -1.67 8.52 -3.97
CA LEU A 22 -1.78 9.30 -2.74
C LEU A 22 -2.35 10.71 -2.98
N ALA A 23 -2.85 11.02 -4.17
CA ALA A 23 -3.44 12.32 -4.45
C ALA A 23 -4.81 12.46 -3.76
N SER A 24 -5.08 13.63 -3.16
CA SER A 24 -6.31 13.90 -2.38
C SER A 24 -7.63 13.68 -3.12
N GLY A 25 -7.61 13.74 -4.46
CA GLY A 25 -8.77 13.44 -5.30
C GLY A 25 -8.61 12.19 -6.16
N HIS A 26 -7.78 11.22 -5.77
CA HIS A 26 -7.68 9.95 -6.49
C HIS A 26 -9.01 9.20 -6.41
N VAL A 27 -9.42 8.53 -7.50
CA VAL A 27 -10.67 7.75 -7.52
C VAL A 27 -10.69 6.59 -6.50
N TYR A 28 -9.50 6.20 -6.04
CA TYR A 28 -9.29 5.14 -5.04
C TYR A 28 -8.91 5.65 -3.65
N ALA A 29 -9.12 6.94 -3.35
CA ALA A 29 -8.74 7.53 -2.06
C ALA A 29 -9.25 6.71 -0.86
N ASP A 30 -10.51 6.26 -0.88
CA ASP A 30 -11.06 5.44 0.21
C ASP A 30 -10.36 4.08 0.37
N ARG A 31 -9.96 3.45 -0.75
CA ARG A 31 -9.23 2.18 -0.74
C ARG A 31 -7.79 2.36 -0.24
N VAL A 32 -7.16 3.47 -0.60
CA VAL A 32 -5.84 3.88 -0.10
C VAL A 32 -5.89 4.08 1.42
N LEU A 33 -6.90 4.80 1.91
CA LEU A 33 -7.10 5.02 3.35
C LEU A 33 -7.38 3.71 4.10
N ALA A 34 -8.19 2.81 3.53
CA ALA A 34 -8.45 1.50 4.12
C ALA A 34 -7.16 0.68 4.24
N LEU A 35 -6.33 0.67 3.20
CA LEU A 35 -5.05 -0.04 3.19
C LEU A 35 -4.06 0.53 4.21
N LEU A 36 -3.90 1.87 4.27
CA LEU A 36 -3.01 2.52 5.24
C LEU A 36 -3.46 2.31 6.68
N ARG A 37 -4.78 2.28 6.95
CA ARG A 37 -5.31 2.01 8.29
C ARG A 37 -5.01 0.59 8.74
N ALA A 38 -5.28 -0.40 7.89
CA ALA A 38 -4.98 -1.80 8.21
C ALA A 38 -3.48 -2.02 8.41
N ALA A 39 -2.64 -1.42 7.57
CA ALA A 39 -1.19 -1.47 7.74
C ALA A 39 -0.76 -0.87 9.09
N ARG A 40 -1.26 0.31 9.45
CA ARG A 40 -0.98 0.95 10.74
C ARG A 40 -1.39 0.10 11.93
N GLU A 41 -2.58 -0.52 11.86
CA GLU A 41 -3.06 -1.43 12.91
C GLU A 41 -2.13 -2.64 13.09
N ALA A 42 -1.55 -3.14 12.00
CA ALA A 42 -0.65 -4.28 12.02
C ALA A 42 0.79 -3.92 12.47
N VAL A 43 1.33 -2.74 12.10
CA VAL A 43 2.68 -2.31 12.51
C VAL A 43 2.72 -1.65 13.89
N GLY A 44 1.58 -1.14 14.39
CA GLY A 44 1.53 -0.30 15.57
C GLY A 44 1.96 1.16 15.32
N GLU A 45 2.18 1.91 16.40
CA GLU A 45 2.63 3.30 16.29
C GLU A 45 4.12 3.37 15.94
N GLY A 46 4.45 4.07 14.86
CA GLY A 46 5.82 4.27 14.41
C GLY A 46 5.89 5.12 13.14
N GLN A 47 6.94 5.92 13.01
CA GLN A 47 7.16 6.82 11.86
C GLN A 47 8.17 6.26 10.84
N LYS A 48 8.72 5.08 11.09
CA LYS A 48 9.72 4.45 10.23
C LYS A 48 9.11 3.24 9.52
N PRO A 49 9.50 2.97 8.27
CA PRO A 49 9.15 1.73 7.61
C PRO A 49 9.59 0.53 8.45
N LEU A 50 8.74 -0.50 8.52
CA LEU A 50 9.06 -1.73 9.24
C LEU A 50 10.31 -2.43 8.65
N PHE A 51 10.45 -2.37 7.32
CA PHE A 51 11.53 -2.96 6.54
C PHE A 51 12.22 -1.89 5.68
N PRO A 52 13.09 -1.05 6.28
CA PRO A 52 13.66 0.09 5.57
C PRO A 52 14.51 -0.29 4.37
N ASP A 53 15.17 -1.47 4.42
CA ASP A 53 16.12 -1.93 3.40
C ASP A 53 16.05 -3.45 3.20
N GLY A 54 16.69 -3.94 2.13
CA GLY A 54 16.82 -5.37 1.83
C GLY A 54 15.68 -5.95 0.98
N PRO A 55 15.86 -7.15 0.42
CA PRO A 55 14.87 -7.81 -0.42
C PRO A 55 13.65 -8.26 0.40
N LEU A 56 12.48 -8.16 -0.20
CA LEU A 56 11.18 -8.51 0.36
C LEU A 56 10.39 -9.38 -0.61
N THR A 57 9.54 -10.20 -0.02
CA THR A 57 8.51 -10.98 -0.70
C THR A 57 7.15 -10.34 -0.40
N LEU A 58 6.30 -10.21 -1.41
CA LEU A 58 4.93 -9.73 -1.27
C LEU A 58 3.95 -10.83 -1.66
N ASP A 59 3.13 -11.28 -0.70
CA ASP A 59 2.04 -12.23 -0.93
C ASP A 59 0.71 -11.46 -0.94
N VAL A 60 -0.07 -11.58 -2.02
CA VAL A 60 -1.38 -10.93 -2.14
C VAL A 60 -2.44 -11.93 -2.61
N SER A 61 -3.33 -12.27 -1.67
CA SER A 61 -4.56 -13.00 -1.95
C SER A 61 -5.76 -12.05 -2.05
N LEU A 62 -6.48 -12.10 -3.16
CA LEU A 62 -7.73 -11.35 -3.36
C LEU A 62 -8.91 -12.30 -3.46
N GLU A 63 -9.83 -12.20 -2.51
CA GLU A 63 -11.12 -12.88 -2.56
C GLU A 63 -12.19 -11.89 -3.00
N SER A 64 -12.94 -12.22 -4.06
CA SER A 64 -14.03 -11.38 -4.56
C SER A 64 -15.19 -12.24 -5.02
N PRO A 65 -16.45 -11.90 -4.64
CA PRO A 65 -17.63 -12.66 -5.06
C PRO A 65 -17.96 -12.46 -6.54
N THR A 66 -17.39 -11.44 -7.17
CA THR A 66 -17.54 -11.13 -8.59
C THR A 66 -16.18 -10.88 -9.22
N GLU A 67 -16.10 -10.88 -10.55
CA GLU A 67 -14.88 -10.50 -11.25
C GLU A 67 -14.39 -9.10 -10.81
N PRO A 68 -13.14 -8.96 -10.35
CA PRO A 68 -12.60 -7.66 -9.97
C PRO A 68 -12.49 -6.72 -11.18
N PRO A 69 -12.72 -5.41 -11.01
CA PRO A 69 -12.68 -4.43 -12.11
C PRO A 69 -11.27 -4.09 -12.62
N SER A 70 -10.23 -4.70 -12.07
CA SER A 70 -8.83 -4.49 -12.44
C SER A 70 -8.08 -5.81 -12.28
N ASP A 71 -7.05 -6.01 -13.10
CA ASP A 71 -6.18 -7.18 -13.00
C ASP A 71 -5.28 -7.13 -11.75
N ALA A 72 -4.70 -8.29 -11.43
CA ALA A 72 -3.81 -8.46 -10.29
C ALA A 72 -2.55 -7.58 -10.37
N THR A 73 -2.00 -7.33 -11.56
CA THR A 73 -0.77 -6.54 -11.71
C THR A 73 -0.98 -5.07 -11.34
N ASN A 74 -2.13 -4.50 -11.72
CA ASN A 74 -2.53 -3.15 -11.32
C ASN A 74 -2.80 -3.06 -9.81
N TYR A 75 -3.39 -4.10 -9.21
CA TYR A 75 -3.57 -4.13 -7.75
C TYR A 75 -2.25 -4.25 -7.00
N LEU A 76 -1.34 -5.11 -7.44
CA LEU A 76 0.01 -5.21 -6.88
C LEU A 76 0.73 -3.86 -6.95
N GLY A 77 0.68 -3.17 -8.09
CA GLY A 77 1.27 -1.83 -8.23
C GLY A 77 0.62 -0.78 -7.31
N GLY A 78 -0.70 -0.82 -7.14
CA GLY A 78 -1.42 0.11 -6.26
C GLY A 78 -1.14 -0.17 -4.78
N ILE A 79 -1.10 -1.44 -4.36
CA ILE A 79 -0.72 -1.86 -3.02
C ILE A 79 0.72 -1.42 -2.74
N ALA A 80 1.63 -1.66 -3.69
CA ALA A 80 3.03 -1.32 -3.53
C ALA A 80 3.24 0.19 -3.36
N ASP A 81 2.69 1.00 -4.26
CA ASP A 81 2.77 2.47 -4.18
C ASP A 81 2.25 3.03 -2.85
N VAL A 82 1.21 2.41 -2.27
CA VAL A 82 0.59 2.87 -1.03
C VAL A 82 1.39 2.48 0.21
N LEU A 83 2.04 1.32 0.23
CA LEU A 83 2.77 0.82 1.40
C LEU A 83 4.24 1.25 1.43
N GLU A 84 4.75 1.83 0.35
CA GLU A 84 6.08 2.43 0.26
C GLU A 84 6.24 3.65 1.20
N ALA A 85 7.47 3.91 1.64
CA ALA A 85 7.85 5.15 2.30
C ALA A 85 7.59 6.36 1.40
N LYS A 86 6.99 7.40 1.97
CA LYS A 86 6.47 8.56 1.24
C LYS A 86 7.38 9.78 1.31
N GLN A 87 8.62 9.61 1.79
CA GLN A 87 9.57 10.71 2.04
C GLN A 87 9.93 11.49 0.78
N HIS A 88 9.79 10.87 -0.40
CA HIS A 88 10.01 11.47 -1.71
C HIS A 88 8.74 12.07 -2.34
N ARG A 89 7.58 11.92 -1.70
CA ARG A 89 6.30 12.40 -2.23
C ARG A 89 6.05 13.85 -1.79
N GLY A 90 5.23 14.57 -2.56
CA GLY A 90 4.85 15.95 -2.30
C GLY A 90 3.96 16.12 -1.05
N ALA A 91 3.25 17.24 -0.98
CA ALA A 91 2.32 17.56 0.10
C ALA A 91 1.21 16.48 0.27
N LEU A 92 1.17 15.82 1.43
CA LEU A 92 0.23 14.73 1.79
C LEU A 92 -0.61 15.06 3.03
N GLU A 93 -0.83 16.34 3.33
CA GLU A 93 -1.49 16.80 4.57
C GLU A 93 -2.90 16.21 4.75
N HIS A 94 -3.60 15.94 3.65
CA HIS A 94 -4.93 15.34 3.64
C HIS A 94 -4.97 13.89 4.18
N LEU A 95 -3.81 13.19 4.23
CA LEU A 95 -3.72 11.87 4.83
C LEU A 95 -3.50 11.93 6.36
N GLY A 96 -3.18 13.10 6.92
CA GLY A 96 -2.82 13.26 8.33
C GLY A 96 -1.71 12.28 8.74
N ASP A 97 -1.89 11.60 9.87
CA ASP A 97 -0.91 10.64 10.38
C ASP A 97 -0.67 9.43 9.47
N LEU A 98 -1.63 9.12 8.58
CA LEU A 98 -1.48 8.01 7.63
C LEU A 98 -0.40 8.30 6.58
N ALA A 99 0.02 9.56 6.40
CA ALA A 99 1.15 9.92 5.55
C ALA A 99 2.48 9.30 6.02
N PHE A 100 2.60 8.94 7.30
CA PHE A 100 3.80 8.33 7.87
C PHE A 100 3.79 6.80 7.86
N VAL A 101 2.65 6.19 7.51
CA VAL A 101 2.53 4.72 7.46
C VAL A 101 3.27 4.21 6.23
N ALA A 102 4.26 3.36 6.47
CA ALA A 102 5.02 2.66 5.44
C ALA A 102 5.48 1.31 5.97
N LEU A 103 5.48 0.29 5.13
CA LEU A 103 6.02 -1.03 5.47
C LEU A 103 7.47 -1.17 5.04
N TYR A 104 7.87 -0.51 3.95
CA TYR A 104 9.21 -0.60 3.40
C TYR A 104 9.67 0.72 2.78
N GLY A 105 10.97 0.84 2.51
CA GLY A 105 11.60 2.06 1.99
C GLY A 105 11.28 2.34 0.53
N ASN A 106 11.38 1.33 -0.33
CA ASN A 106 11.15 1.47 -1.77
C ASN A 106 10.62 0.16 -2.40
N ASP A 107 9.74 0.26 -3.40
CA ASP A 107 9.14 -0.89 -4.08
C ASP A 107 10.16 -1.79 -4.80
N ARG A 108 11.35 -1.29 -5.16
CA ARG A 108 12.48 -2.10 -5.66
C ARG A 108 12.97 -3.15 -4.66
N GLN A 109 12.57 -3.07 -3.40
CA GLN A 109 12.82 -4.12 -2.42
C GLN A 109 12.03 -5.39 -2.72
N ILE A 110 10.87 -5.29 -3.40
CA ILE A 110 10.04 -6.45 -3.74
C ILE A 110 10.73 -7.22 -4.86
N GLN A 111 11.27 -8.40 -4.53
CA GLN A 111 11.97 -9.27 -5.47
C GLN A 111 11.17 -10.53 -5.82
N GLU A 112 10.19 -10.87 -4.97
CA GLU A 112 9.32 -12.03 -5.14
C GLU A 112 7.87 -11.62 -4.88
N VAL A 113 6.95 -12.14 -5.69
CA VAL A 113 5.51 -11.91 -5.57
C VAL A 113 4.79 -13.26 -5.65
N HIS A 114 3.86 -13.50 -4.74
CA HIS A 114 3.03 -14.70 -4.66
C HIS A 114 1.54 -14.37 -4.72
#